data_AF-A0A517MG82-F1
#
_entry.id   AF-A0A517MG82-F1
#
_cell.length_a   1.000
_cell.length_b   1.000
_cell.length_c   1.000
_cell.angle_alpha   90.00
_cell.angle_beta   90.00
_cell.angle_gamma   90.00
#
_symmetry.space_group_name_H-M   'P 1'
#
loop_
_entity.id
_entity.type
_entity.pdbx_description
1 polymer ?
#
loop_
_entity_poly.entity_id
_entity_poly.type
_entity_poly.pdbx_seq_one_letter_code
_entity_poly.pdbx_strand_id
1 'polypeptide(L)'
;MATTRPKPKRRKLELYRLTISGMEDGADYQKFLMKLWSNLETRDNRIFSPGGKRHALDKLKTTKGNLWFQFFSFAEGERPEVLDTQDMSISENPLTESEALLHWTHAMGKQLDDRYVMLVERVQSGTWPSKMEHYLQWLIEHPDNEAITVRATVDTDEPISVSLELEADASFLEVVTSMERIASASVRINRPNPGWGDYEDLLGPEARDSDAQSAEIKMNARRGASLAKNDGIIAAMQEAYEKNKLGRAIVEGDVDGERKRVSTESHGKSQYKYLETTQDGNVSHHSALDKFFEAMGKMTDDV
;
A
#
# COMPACT_ATOMS: atom_id res chain seq x y z
N MET A 1 13.61 -13.15 40.20
CA MET A 1 14.09 -12.80 38.84
C MET A 1 13.31 -11.58 38.37
N ALA A 2 13.99 -10.50 38.01
CA ALA A 2 13.31 -9.31 37.46
C ALA A 2 12.88 -9.62 36.02
N THR A 3 11.57 -9.64 35.75
CA THR A 3 11.06 -9.75 34.38
C THR A 3 11.43 -8.47 33.64
N THR A 4 12.43 -8.54 32.77
CA THR A 4 12.79 -7.45 31.85
C THR A 4 11.58 -7.16 30.97
N ARG A 5 11.02 -5.94 31.08
CA ARG A 5 9.94 -5.51 30.20
C ARG A 5 10.43 -5.57 28.75
N PRO A 6 9.66 -6.15 27.83
CA PRO A 6 10.05 -6.22 26.43
C PRO A 6 10.17 -4.79 25.86
N LYS A 7 11.23 -4.55 25.08
CA LYS A 7 11.51 -3.21 24.52
C LYS A 7 10.55 -2.92 23.37
N PRO A 8 9.97 -1.70 23.29
CA PRO A 8 9.11 -1.34 22.18
C PRO A 8 9.88 -1.37 20.85
N LYS A 9 9.19 -1.73 19.77
CA LYS A 9 9.75 -1.74 18.41
C LYS A 9 9.41 -0.43 17.71
N ARG A 10 10.43 0.24 17.17
CA ARG A 10 10.24 1.39 16.29
C ARG A 10 9.80 0.88 14.91
N ARG A 11 8.64 1.34 14.44
CA ARG A 11 8.04 0.98 13.15
C ARG A 11 7.77 2.22 12.33
N LYS A 12 7.97 2.11 11.01
CA LYS A 12 7.54 3.13 10.04
C LYS A 12 6.11 2.80 9.63
N LEU A 13 5.22 3.77 9.73
CA LEU A 13 3.85 3.71 9.23
C LEU A 13 3.77 4.59 7.98
N GLU A 14 3.22 4.05 6.91
CA GLU A 14 3.14 4.72 5.60
C GLU A 14 1.69 4.80 5.14
N LEU A 15 1.28 5.96 4.63
CA LEU A 15 -0.09 6.20 4.18
C LEU A 15 -0.19 5.91 2.69
N TYR A 16 -1.09 5.01 2.34
CA TYR A 16 -1.39 4.63 0.98
C TYR A 16 -2.81 5.05 0.60
N ARG A 17 -3.04 5.33 -0.67
CA ARG A 17 -4.36 5.35 -1.28
C ARG A 17 -4.73 3.94 -1.72
N LEU A 18 -5.88 3.45 -1.28
CA LEU A 18 -6.48 2.23 -1.79
C LEU A 18 -7.54 2.60 -2.82
N THR A 19 -7.39 2.12 -4.04
CA THR A 19 -8.39 2.24 -5.10
C THR A 19 -8.89 0.85 -5.45
N ILE A 20 -10.21 0.64 -5.35
CA ILE A 20 -10.89 -0.55 -5.84
C ILE A 20 -11.80 -0.13 -6.98
N SER A 21 -11.45 -0.67 -8.12
CA SER A 21 -11.83 -0.23 -9.46
C SER A 21 -12.94 -1.07 -10.03
N GLY A 22 -13.69 -0.59 -11.02
CA GLY A 22 -14.81 -1.35 -11.63
C GLY A 22 -16.03 -1.53 -10.71
N MET A 23 -16.04 -0.85 -9.56
CA MET A 23 -17.16 -0.81 -8.62
C MET A 23 -18.07 0.41 -8.86
N GLU A 24 -19.31 0.35 -8.39
CA GLU A 24 -20.24 1.48 -8.44
C GLU A 24 -19.67 2.73 -7.76
N ASP A 25 -19.95 3.91 -8.32
CA ASP A 25 -19.55 5.18 -7.71
C ASP A 25 -20.10 5.29 -6.28
N GLY A 26 -19.21 5.60 -5.34
CA GLY A 26 -19.55 5.66 -3.91
C GLY A 26 -19.70 4.29 -3.24
N ALA A 27 -19.27 3.21 -3.87
CA ALA A 27 -19.28 1.89 -3.26
C ALA A 27 -18.50 1.86 -1.92
N ASP A 28 -19.10 1.21 -0.93
CA ASP A 28 -18.51 1.03 0.39
C ASP A 28 -17.45 -0.08 0.36
N TYR A 29 -16.19 0.31 0.18
CA TYR A 29 -15.05 -0.61 0.19
C TYR A 29 -14.97 -1.43 1.47
N GLN A 30 -15.34 -0.85 2.61
CA GLN A 30 -15.28 -1.57 3.88
C GLN A 30 -16.28 -2.72 3.89
N LYS A 31 -17.54 -2.44 3.52
CA LYS A 31 -18.57 -3.47 3.43
C LYS A 31 -18.23 -4.52 2.38
N PHE A 32 -17.71 -4.10 1.24
CA PHE A 32 -17.29 -5.00 0.16
C PHE A 32 -16.20 -5.97 0.61
N LEU A 33 -15.06 -5.45 1.11
CA LEU A 33 -13.94 -6.28 1.58
C LEU A 33 -14.33 -7.20 2.74
N MET A 34 -15.14 -6.72 3.69
CA MET A 34 -15.66 -7.54 4.79
C MET A 34 -16.49 -8.71 4.26
N LYS A 35 -17.34 -8.48 3.26
CA LYS A 35 -18.19 -9.52 2.66
C LYS A 35 -17.34 -10.59 1.98
N LEU A 36 -16.37 -10.19 1.15
CA LEU A 36 -15.44 -11.11 0.48
C LEU A 36 -14.66 -11.96 1.49
N TRP A 37 -14.10 -11.32 2.53
CA TRP A 37 -13.31 -12.04 3.53
C TRP A 37 -14.16 -12.99 4.38
N SER A 38 -15.39 -12.58 4.73
CA SER A 38 -16.31 -13.42 5.53
C SER A 38 -16.81 -14.65 4.78
N ASN A 39 -16.77 -14.61 3.45
CA ASN A 39 -17.22 -15.70 2.58
C ASN A 39 -16.18 -16.82 2.45
N LEU A 40 -14.92 -16.56 2.81
CA LEU A 40 -13.90 -17.59 2.94
C LEU A 40 -14.03 -18.28 4.30
N GLU A 41 -14.70 -19.44 4.33
CA GLU A 41 -15.11 -20.14 5.56
C GLU A 41 -13.94 -20.58 6.45
N THR A 42 -12.83 -21.03 5.83
CA THR A 42 -11.67 -21.58 6.54
C THR A 42 -10.45 -20.67 6.43
N ARG A 43 -9.52 -20.80 7.39
CA ARG A 43 -8.25 -20.07 7.34
C ARG A 43 -7.37 -20.51 6.17
N ASP A 44 -7.46 -21.79 5.78
CA ASP A 44 -6.69 -22.34 4.66
C ASP A 44 -7.12 -21.72 3.34
N ASN A 45 -8.42 -21.49 3.16
CA ASN A 45 -8.97 -20.77 2.00
C ASN A 45 -8.59 -19.29 1.96
N ARG A 46 -7.88 -18.77 2.98
CA ARG A 46 -7.39 -17.38 3.04
C ARG A 46 -5.89 -17.27 2.77
N ILE A 47 -5.21 -18.37 2.46
CA ILE A 47 -3.77 -18.41 2.20
C ILE A 47 -3.48 -18.09 0.74
N PHE A 48 -2.76 -17.00 0.52
CA PHE A 48 -2.26 -16.54 -0.77
C PHE A 48 -0.76 -16.84 -0.88
N SER A 49 -0.33 -17.49 -1.96
CA SER A 49 1.05 -17.98 -2.12
C SER A 49 1.74 -17.43 -3.37
N PRO A 50 2.11 -16.13 -3.42
CA PRO A 50 2.78 -15.52 -4.56
C PRO A 50 4.29 -15.84 -4.53
N GLY A 51 4.64 -17.10 -4.79
CA GLY A 51 6.01 -17.61 -4.80
C GLY A 51 6.40 -18.35 -3.52
N GLY A 52 7.63 -18.15 -3.04
CA GLY A 52 8.19 -18.91 -1.91
C GLY A 52 7.70 -18.50 -0.51
N LYS A 53 6.93 -17.41 -0.39
CA LYS A 53 6.29 -16.99 0.87
C LYS A 53 4.78 -17.05 0.73
N ARG A 54 4.13 -17.42 1.83
CA ARG A 54 2.68 -17.46 1.98
C ARG A 54 2.22 -16.28 2.82
N HIS A 55 1.07 -15.72 2.47
CA HIS A 55 0.47 -14.57 3.12
C HIS A 55 -1.01 -14.84 3.39
N ALA A 56 -1.54 -14.33 4.49
CA ALA A 56 -2.97 -14.40 4.75
C ALA A 56 -3.44 -13.22 5.60
N LEU A 57 -4.69 -12.81 5.37
CA LEU A 57 -5.42 -11.87 6.20
C LEU A 57 -6.10 -12.64 7.33
N ASP A 58 -5.45 -12.65 8.50
CA ASP A 58 -5.93 -13.34 9.70
C ASP A 58 -7.18 -12.68 10.27
N LYS A 59 -7.21 -11.35 10.27
CA LYS A 59 -8.27 -10.56 10.86
C LYS A 59 -8.62 -9.38 9.99
N LEU A 60 -9.92 -9.29 9.69
CA LEU A 60 -10.54 -8.12 9.11
C LEU A 60 -11.71 -7.70 9.99
N LYS A 61 -11.72 -6.48 10.50
CA LYS A 61 -12.82 -5.97 11.33
C LYS A 61 -12.93 -4.45 11.27
N THR A 62 -14.14 -3.93 11.46
CA THR A 62 -14.33 -2.51 11.70
C THR A 62 -14.05 -2.16 13.16
N THR A 63 -13.35 -1.06 13.40
CA THR A 63 -13.16 -0.48 14.74
C THR A 63 -13.21 1.03 14.65
N LYS A 64 -14.12 1.69 15.40
CA LYS A 64 -14.35 3.14 15.34
C LYS A 64 -14.53 3.70 13.91
N GLY A 65 -15.25 2.96 13.05
CA GLY A 65 -15.48 3.35 11.65
C GLY A 65 -14.31 3.12 10.69
N ASN A 66 -13.15 2.63 11.17
CA ASN A 66 -12.01 2.28 10.34
C ASN A 66 -11.92 0.77 10.14
N LEU A 67 -11.43 0.33 8.99
CA LEU A 67 -11.19 -1.09 8.71
C LEU A 67 -9.81 -1.49 9.21
N TRP A 68 -9.73 -2.46 10.11
CA TRP A 68 -8.47 -2.98 10.65
C TRP A 68 -8.11 -4.29 9.96
N PHE A 69 -6.89 -4.34 9.45
CA PHE A 69 -6.30 -5.50 8.80
C PHE A 69 -5.15 -6.04 9.63
N GLN A 70 -5.10 -7.36 9.76
CA GLN A 70 -3.97 -8.06 10.35
C GLN A 70 -3.52 -9.17 9.42
N PHE A 71 -2.41 -8.92 8.74
CA PHE A 71 -1.77 -9.89 7.87
C PHE A 71 -0.70 -10.67 8.62
N PHE A 72 -0.45 -11.91 8.19
CA PHE A 72 0.77 -12.61 8.51
C PHE A 72 1.43 -13.17 7.25
N SER A 73 2.76 -13.24 7.29
CA SER A 73 3.59 -13.90 6.29
C SER A 73 4.36 -15.04 6.94
N PHE A 74 4.57 -16.14 6.21
CA PHE A 74 5.45 -17.23 6.61
C PHE A 74 6.07 -17.92 5.39
N ALA A 75 7.15 -18.66 5.61
CA ALA A 75 7.76 -19.55 4.64
C ALA A 75 7.85 -20.94 5.25
N GLU A 76 7.39 -21.96 4.52
CA GLU A 76 7.55 -23.35 4.94
C GLU A 76 9.01 -23.77 4.78
N GLY A 77 9.54 -24.48 5.78
CA GLY A 77 10.92 -24.95 5.77
C GLY A 77 12.00 -23.89 6.04
N GLU A 78 11.66 -22.60 6.14
CA GLU A 78 12.61 -21.56 6.56
C GLU A 78 12.88 -21.70 8.08
N ARG A 79 14.08 -22.18 8.43
CA ARG A 79 14.50 -22.44 9.81
C ARG A 79 15.77 -21.67 10.13
N PRO A 80 15.67 -20.39 10.51
CA PRO A 80 16.84 -19.64 10.95
C PRO A 80 17.42 -20.31 12.19
N GLU A 81 18.74 -20.44 12.25
CA GLU A 81 19.44 -20.93 13.43
C GLU A 81 19.15 -20.03 14.64
N VAL A 82 19.19 -20.62 15.84
CA VAL A 82 18.95 -19.91 17.10
C VAL A 82 20.28 -19.65 17.78
N LEU A 83 20.59 -18.37 17.99
CA LEU A 83 21.72 -17.91 18.79
C LEU A 83 21.28 -17.75 20.25
N ASP A 84 21.84 -18.54 21.16
CA ASP A 84 21.71 -18.28 22.59
C ASP A 84 22.62 -17.10 22.96
N THR A 85 22.03 -16.00 23.42
CA THR A 85 22.77 -14.78 23.74
C THR A 85 23.55 -14.83 25.06
N GLN A 86 23.38 -15.86 25.89
CA GLN A 86 24.11 -16.02 27.14
C GLN A 86 25.48 -16.66 26.92
N ASP A 87 25.53 -17.73 26.12
CA ASP A 87 26.76 -18.48 25.85
C ASP A 87 27.28 -18.34 24.40
N MET A 88 26.54 -17.61 23.56
CA MET A 88 26.83 -17.38 22.14
C MET A 88 26.84 -18.67 21.30
N SER A 89 26.18 -19.73 21.75
CA SER A 89 26.03 -20.97 20.99
C SER A 89 24.97 -20.85 19.90
N ILE A 90 25.22 -21.50 18.77
CA ILE A 90 24.28 -21.59 17.65
C ILE A 90 23.68 -23.00 17.67
N SER A 91 22.35 -23.08 17.64
CA SER A 91 21.60 -24.34 17.62
C SER A 91 20.57 -24.34 16.50
N GLU A 92 20.15 -25.55 16.10
CA GLU A 92 19.07 -25.71 15.14
C GLU A 92 17.75 -25.14 15.69
N ASN A 93 16.90 -24.64 14.79
CA ASN A 93 15.61 -24.09 15.17
C ASN A 93 14.73 -25.19 15.80
N PRO A 94 14.14 -24.99 16.99
CA PRO A 94 13.35 -26.01 17.67
C PRO A 94 11.97 -26.28 17.02
N LEU A 95 11.58 -25.51 15.99
CA LEU A 95 10.31 -25.69 15.28
C LEU A 95 10.28 -27.02 14.50
N THR A 96 9.13 -27.69 14.56
CA THR A 96 8.84 -28.92 13.81
C THR A 96 8.62 -28.65 12.31
N GLU A 97 8.49 -29.71 11.50
CA GLU A 97 8.16 -29.60 10.06
C GLU A 97 6.81 -28.94 9.77
N SER A 98 5.88 -29.01 10.71
CA SER A 98 4.55 -28.39 10.60
C SER A 98 4.49 -26.97 11.15
N GLU A 99 5.59 -26.44 11.69
CA GLU A 99 5.63 -25.13 12.32
C GLU A 99 6.45 -24.14 11.49
N ALA A 100 6.03 -22.89 11.47
CA ALA A 100 6.69 -21.82 10.74
C ALA A 100 6.73 -20.53 11.56
N LEU A 101 7.78 -19.74 11.38
CA LEU A 101 7.86 -18.41 11.96
C LEU A 101 6.88 -17.46 11.26
N LEU A 102 6.00 -16.84 12.05
CA LEU A 102 5.03 -15.87 11.54
C LEU A 102 5.57 -14.44 11.65
N HIS A 103 5.37 -13.66 10.59
CA HIS A 103 5.63 -12.23 10.58
C HIS A 103 4.33 -11.45 10.42
N TRP A 104 3.92 -10.80 11.49
CA TRP A 104 2.70 -9.99 11.51
C TRP A 104 2.91 -8.63 10.85
N THR A 105 1.88 -8.15 10.15
CA THR A 105 1.83 -6.79 9.60
C THR A 105 0.43 -6.24 9.78
N HIS A 106 0.34 -5.02 10.30
CA HIS A 106 -0.93 -4.36 10.55
C HIS A 106 -1.19 -3.28 9.49
N ALA A 107 -2.47 -3.09 9.16
CA ALA A 107 -2.92 -1.95 8.36
C ALA A 107 -4.27 -1.42 8.85
N MET A 108 -4.56 -0.15 8.59
CA MET A 108 -5.83 0.50 8.93
C MET A 108 -6.34 1.28 7.72
N GLY A 109 -7.52 0.92 7.24
CA GLY A 109 -8.27 1.60 6.19
C GLY A 109 -9.26 2.63 6.75
N LYS A 110 -9.43 3.76 6.05
CA LYS A 110 -10.41 4.80 6.36
C LYS A 110 -10.87 5.50 5.08
N GLN A 111 -12.18 5.74 4.96
CA GLN A 111 -12.74 6.64 3.95
C GLN A 111 -12.49 8.09 4.38
N LEU A 112 -11.96 8.91 3.46
CA LEU A 112 -11.77 10.34 3.59
C LEU A 112 -12.43 11.00 2.37
N ASP A 113 -13.56 11.68 2.59
CA ASP A 113 -14.32 12.35 1.52
C ASP A 113 -14.53 11.41 0.31
N ASP A 114 -13.88 11.70 -0.83
CA ASP A 114 -13.99 10.96 -2.10
C ASP A 114 -12.97 9.82 -2.28
N ARG A 115 -12.11 9.54 -1.29
CA ARG A 115 -11.05 8.52 -1.41
C ARG A 115 -10.96 7.59 -0.20
N TYR A 116 -10.43 6.39 -0.44
CA TYR A 116 -10.09 5.46 0.62
C TYR A 116 -8.58 5.44 0.83
N VAL A 117 -8.14 5.60 2.07
CA VAL A 117 -6.71 5.51 2.44
C VAL A 117 -6.46 4.33 3.36
N MET A 118 -5.24 3.82 3.33
CA MET A 118 -4.77 2.74 4.17
C MET A 118 -3.40 3.07 4.76
N LEU A 119 -3.33 3.16 6.09
CA LEU A 119 -2.08 3.26 6.81
C LEU A 119 -1.49 1.86 6.98
N VAL A 120 -0.23 1.64 6.64
CA VAL A 120 0.41 0.32 6.63
C VAL A 120 1.69 0.31 7.48
N GLU A 121 1.86 -0.71 8.32
CA GLU A 121 3.11 -0.97 9.04
C GLU A 121 4.19 -1.50 8.09
N ARG A 122 5.38 -0.89 8.07
CA ARG A 122 6.55 -1.49 7.42
C ARG A 122 7.23 -2.51 8.33
N VAL A 123 7.12 -3.78 7.94
CA VAL A 123 7.78 -4.92 8.57
C VAL A 123 8.63 -5.65 7.53
N GLN A 124 9.95 -5.72 7.74
CA GLN A 124 10.91 -6.26 6.76
C GLN A 124 10.51 -7.65 6.23
N SER A 125 10.18 -8.58 7.12
CA SER A 125 9.76 -9.95 6.77
C SER A 125 8.24 -10.13 6.70
N GLY A 126 7.48 -9.04 6.87
CA GLY A 126 6.01 -9.05 6.91
C GLY A 126 5.36 -9.04 5.53
N THR A 127 4.10 -8.63 5.46
CA THR A 127 3.38 -8.47 4.20
C THR A 127 3.62 -7.05 3.68
N TRP A 128 4.28 -6.93 2.54
CA TRP A 128 4.56 -5.63 1.93
C TRP A 128 3.30 -5.06 1.25
N PRO A 129 3.16 -3.73 1.11
CA PRO A 129 2.02 -3.09 0.44
C PRO A 129 1.66 -3.70 -0.93
N SER A 130 2.66 -3.98 -1.78
CA SER A 130 2.43 -4.65 -3.07
C SER A 130 1.87 -6.08 -2.92
N LYS A 131 2.24 -6.79 -1.86
CA LYS A 131 1.68 -8.11 -1.55
C LYS A 131 0.27 -8.00 -0.94
N MET A 132 -0.04 -6.92 -0.21
CA MET A 132 -1.40 -6.63 0.24
C MET A 132 -2.31 -6.32 -0.95
N GLU A 133 -1.86 -5.51 -1.90
CA GLU A 133 -2.57 -5.25 -3.16
C GLU A 133 -2.90 -6.55 -3.91
N HIS A 134 -1.89 -7.39 -4.15
CA HIS A 134 -2.10 -8.69 -4.80
C HIS A 134 -3.01 -9.62 -3.98
N TYR A 135 -2.93 -9.59 -2.65
CA TYR A 135 -3.81 -10.37 -1.79
C TYR A 135 -5.26 -9.93 -1.93
N LEU A 136 -5.51 -8.61 -1.94
CA LEU A 136 -6.85 -8.06 -2.08
C LEU A 136 -7.41 -8.32 -3.48
N GLN A 137 -6.58 -8.24 -4.53
CA GLN A 137 -6.95 -8.66 -5.88
C GLN A 137 -7.36 -10.14 -5.91
N TRP A 138 -6.49 -11.01 -5.38
CA TRP A 138 -6.79 -12.44 -5.28
C TRP A 138 -8.05 -12.73 -4.47
N LEU A 139 -8.30 -11.97 -3.40
CA LEU A 139 -9.51 -12.11 -2.59
C LEU A 139 -10.77 -11.79 -3.41
N ILE A 140 -10.72 -10.78 -4.28
CA ILE A 140 -11.83 -10.40 -5.17
C ILE A 140 -12.06 -11.46 -6.25
N GLU A 141 -10.97 -12.00 -6.81
CA GLU A 141 -10.98 -13.02 -7.87
C GLU A 141 -11.20 -14.45 -7.36
N HIS A 142 -11.23 -14.65 -6.04
CA HIS A 142 -11.39 -15.98 -5.46
C HIS A 142 -12.71 -16.61 -5.93
N PRO A 143 -12.73 -17.90 -6.36
CA PRO A 143 -13.94 -18.53 -6.90
C PRO A 143 -15.17 -18.43 -5.98
N ASP A 144 -14.98 -18.61 -4.67
CA ASP A 144 -16.06 -18.48 -3.69
C ASP A 144 -16.70 -17.08 -3.71
N ASN A 145 -15.94 -16.06 -4.10
CA ASN A 145 -16.35 -14.66 -4.13
C ASN A 145 -16.96 -14.19 -5.46
N GLU A 146 -16.98 -15.03 -6.50
CA GLU A 146 -17.45 -14.66 -7.85
C GLU A 146 -18.84 -14.00 -7.82
N ALA A 147 -19.80 -14.61 -7.13
CA ALA A 147 -21.17 -14.08 -7.04
C ALA A 147 -21.26 -12.74 -6.27
N ILE A 148 -20.30 -12.44 -5.38
CA ILE A 148 -20.22 -11.16 -4.69
C ILE A 148 -19.63 -10.10 -5.62
N THR A 149 -18.54 -10.46 -6.31
CA THR A 149 -17.81 -9.61 -7.26
C THR A 149 -18.70 -9.20 -8.43
N VAL A 150 -19.35 -10.15 -9.11
CA VAL A 150 -20.27 -9.88 -10.24
C VAL A 150 -21.39 -8.91 -9.89
N ARG A 151 -21.88 -8.93 -8.63
CA ARG A 151 -22.93 -8.01 -8.17
C ARG A 151 -22.42 -6.61 -7.82
N ALA A 152 -21.12 -6.48 -7.58
CA ALA A 152 -20.48 -5.21 -7.24
C ALA A 152 -19.89 -4.51 -8.48
N THR A 153 -19.67 -5.27 -9.55
CA THR A 153 -19.15 -4.77 -10.83
C THR A 153 -20.19 -3.93 -11.58
N VAL A 154 -19.79 -2.76 -12.07
CA VAL A 154 -20.65 -1.84 -12.85
C VAL A 154 -20.77 -2.28 -14.30
N ASP A 155 -19.62 -2.65 -14.88
CA ASP A 155 -19.50 -3.04 -16.28
C ASP A 155 -18.87 -4.43 -16.34
N THR A 156 -19.58 -5.40 -16.90
CA THR A 156 -19.08 -6.77 -17.03
C THR A 156 -17.81 -6.86 -17.87
N ASP A 157 -17.54 -5.84 -18.69
CA ASP A 157 -16.34 -5.73 -19.50
C ASP A 157 -15.17 -5.05 -18.75
N GLU A 158 -15.39 -4.51 -17.55
CA GLU A 158 -14.35 -3.91 -16.70
C GLU A 158 -14.21 -4.66 -15.36
N PRO A 159 -13.27 -5.61 -15.24
CA PRO A 159 -13.09 -6.38 -14.02
C PRO A 159 -12.66 -5.49 -12.85
N ILE A 160 -13.02 -5.91 -11.63
CA ILE A 160 -12.61 -5.19 -10.43
C ILE A 160 -11.09 -5.34 -10.24
N SER A 161 -10.40 -4.19 -10.14
CA SER A 161 -8.96 -4.16 -9.87
C SER A 161 -8.62 -3.44 -8.56
N VAL A 162 -7.50 -3.81 -7.93
CA VAL A 162 -7.00 -3.16 -6.72
C VAL A 162 -5.69 -2.45 -7.02
N SER A 163 -5.54 -1.25 -6.48
CA SER A 163 -4.29 -0.49 -6.50
C SER A 163 -4.02 0.11 -5.12
N LEU A 164 -2.76 0.03 -4.69
CA LEU A 164 -2.28 0.59 -3.44
C LEU A 164 -1.08 1.52 -3.67
N GLU A 165 -1.33 2.82 -3.70
CA GLU A 165 -0.31 3.82 -4.05
C GLU A 165 0.12 4.65 -2.85
N LEU A 166 1.42 4.87 -2.68
CA LEU A 166 1.92 5.67 -1.56
C LEU A 166 1.53 7.14 -1.75
N GLU A 167 0.88 7.73 -0.75
CA GLU A 167 0.52 9.15 -0.76
C GLU A 167 1.79 10.00 -0.70
N ALA A 168 1.94 10.94 -1.63
CA ALA A 168 3.09 11.83 -1.67
C ALA A 168 3.05 12.82 -0.49
N ASP A 169 4.21 13.03 0.13
CA ASP A 169 4.44 14.07 1.12
C ASP A 169 4.73 15.42 0.42
N ALA A 170 4.54 16.54 1.13
CA ALA A 170 4.82 17.87 0.58
C ALA A 170 6.27 18.01 0.11
N SER A 171 7.21 17.32 0.77
CA SER A 171 8.61 17.28 0.36
C SER A 171 8.84 16.75 -1.06
N PHE A 172 7.91 15.98 -1.64
CA PHE A 172 7.99 15.57 -3.04
C PHE A 172 7.92 16.78 -3.97
N LEU A 173 6.87 17.61 -3.82
CA LEU A 173 6.69 18.79 -4.66
C LEU A 173 7.73 19.88 -4.35
N GLU A 174 8.18 20.00 -3.10
CA GLU A 174 9.27 20.92 -2.74
C GLU A 174 10.55 20.61 -3.53
N VAL A 175 10.92 19.34 -3.67
CA VAL A 175 12.09 18.97 -4.47
C VAL A 175 11.83 19.15 -5.96
N VAL A 176 10.65 18.80 -6.47
CA VAL A 176 10.31 19.02 -7.89
C VAL A 176 10.36 20.50 -8.26
N THR A 177 9.84 21.37 -7.39
CA THR A 177 9.84 22.83 -7.60
C THR A 177 11.23 23.44 -7.48
N SER A 178 12.12 22.87 -6.64
CA SER A 178 13.50 23.33 -6.49
C SER A 178 14.42 22.93 -7.65
N MET A 179 14.07 21.92 -8.45
CA MET A 179 14.90 21.49 -9.60
C MET A 179 15.16 22.64 -10.57
N GLU A 180 16.42 23.00 -10.82
CA GLU A 180 16.79 24.05 -11.79
C GLU A 180 16.32 23.67 -13.21
N ARG A 181 16.45 22.37 -13.52
CA ARG A 181 16.07 21.79 -14.81
C ARG A 181 15.39 20.45 -14.59
N ILE A 182 14.28 20.22 -15.26
CA ILE A 182 13.55 18.95 -15.25
C ILE A 182 13.80 18.23 -16.57
N ALA A 183 14.51 17.09 -16.51
CA ALA A 183 14.89 16.32 -17.68
C ALA A 183 13.81 15.31 -18.11
N SER A 184 13.14 14.67 -17.15
CA SER A 184 12.03 13.77 -17.43
C SER A 184 11.04 13.74 -16.28
N ALA A 185 9.78 13.48 -16.61
CA ALA A 185 8.72 13.29 -15.64
C ALA A 185 7.82 12.14 -16.11
N SER A 186 7.37 11.30 -15.18
CA SER A 186 6.40 10.26 -15.45
C SER A 186 5.33 10.22 -14.37
N VAL A 187 4.08 10.07 -14.77
CA VAL A 187 2.93 9.82 -13.89
C VAL A 187 2.31 8.50 -14.30
N ARG A 188 2.03 7.65 -13.31
CA ARG A 188 1.17 6.49 -13.46
C ARG A 188 -0.25 6.86 -13.05
N ILE A 189 -1.19 6.42 -13.87
CA ILE A 189 -2.62 6.57 -13.64
C ILE A 189 -3.21 5.16 -13.62
N ASN A 190 -3.98 4.82 -12.59
CA ASN A 190 -4.68 3.53 -12.47
C ASN A 190 -6.16 3.69 -12.87
N ARG A 191 -6.75 2.62 -13.43
CA ARG A 191 -8.18 2.58 -13.82
C ARG A 191 -9.08 2.15 -12.66
N PRO A 192 -10.38 2.50 -12.66
CA PRO A 192 -10.95 3.77 -13.08
C PRO A 192 -10.77 4.75 -11.91
N ASN A 193 -10.11 5.86 -12.19
CA ASN A 193 -10.15 6.98 -11.26
C ASN A 193 -11.35 7.84 -11.68
N PRO A 194 -12.28 8.24 -10.80
CA PRO A 194 -13.38 9.17 -11.11
C PRO A 194 -12.94 10.54 -11.69
N GLY A 195 -11.64 10.78 -11.88
CA GLY A 195 -11.05 11.91 -12.60
C GLY A 195 -10.66 11.63 -14.04
N TRP A 196 -11.15 10.55 -14.65
CA TRP A 196 -10.84 10.17 -16.04
C TRP A 196 -11.41 11.11 -17.10
N GLY A 197 -12.39 11.96 -16.77
CA GLY A 197 -13.09 12.81 -17.76
C GLY A 197 -12.20 13.69 -18.65
N ASP A 198 -11.01 14.09 -18.19
CA ASP A 198 -10.09 14.93 -19.00
C ASP A 198 -9.05 14.13 -19.81
N TYR A 199 -8.82 12.84 -19.51
CA TYR A 199 -7.87 11.95 -20.20
C TYR A 199 -8.54 10.77 -20.94
N GLU A 200 -9.85 10.58 -20.73
CA GLU A 200 -10.69 9.53 -21.29
C GLU A 200 -10.63 9.49 -22.82
N ASP A 201 -10.61 10.66 -23.46
CA ASP A 201 -10.70 10.76 -24.91
C ASP A 201 -9.45 10.21 -25.64
N LEU A 202 -8.29 10.19 -24.99
CA LEU A 202 -7.02 9.83 -25.64
C LEU A 202 -6.48 8.45 -25.22
N LEU A 203 -6.55 8.11 -23.94
CA LEU A 203 -5.98 6.84 -23.44
C LEU A 203 -7.04 5.83 -23.02
N GLY A 204 -8.30 6.24 -22.87
CA GLY A 204 -9.40 5.36 -22.46
C GLY A 204 -9.65 4.21 -23.44
N PRO A 205 -9.80 4.48 -24.76
CA PRO A 205 -9.96 3.44 -25.77
C PRO A 205 -8.76 2.48 -25.80
N GLU A 206 -7.54 3.00 -25.86
CA GLU A 206 -6.31 2.20 -25.91
C GLU A 206 -6.16 1.31 -24.66
N ALA A 207 -6.49 1.84 -23.47
CA ALA A 207 -6.44 1.07 -22.24
C ALA A 207 -7.50 -0.04 -22.21
N ARG A 208 -8.68 0.17 -22.82
CA ARG A 208 -9.72 -0.87 -22.94
C ARG A 208 -9.29 -1.94 -23.94
N ASP A 209 -8.82 -1.54 -25.11
CA ASP A 209 -8.41 -2.46 -26.17
C ASP A 209 -7.18 -3.30 -25.80
N SER A 210 -6.36 -2.81 -24.85
CA SER A 210 -5.16 -3.50 -24.35
C SER A 210 -5.35 -4.23 -23.01
N ASP A 211 -6.55 -4.21 -22.43
CA ASP A 211 -6.83 -4.77 -21.10
C ASP A 211 -5.84 -4.24 -20.01
N ALA A 212 -5.50 -2.95 -20.09
CA ALA A 212 -4.49 -2.34 -19.26
C ALA A 212 -5.04 -1.93 -17.89
N GLN A 213 -4.46 -2.45 -16.80
CA GLN A 213 -4.78 -2.05 -15.41
C GLN A 213 -4.31 -0.61 -15.07
N SER A 214 -3.21 -0.16 -15.69
CA SER A 214 -2.63 1.16 -15.46
C SER A 214 -1.93 1.69 -16.70
N ALA A 215 -1.84 3.02 -16.81
CA ALA A 215 -1.11 3.71 -17.86
C ALA A 215 0.01 4.56 -17.26
N GLU A 216 1.18 4.60 -17.90
CA GLU A 216 2.30 5.45 -17.50
C GLU A 216 2.60 6.45 -18.60
N ILE A 217 2.38 7.74 -18.31
CA ILE A 217 2.69 8.83 -19.23
C ILE A 217 4.08 9.35 -18.85
N LYS A 218 5.04 9.22 -19.77
CA LYS A 218 6.41 9.72 -19.59
C LYS A 218 6.74 10.80 -20.61
N MET A 219 7.15 11.96 -20.13
CA MET A 219 7.67 13.05 -20.95
C MET A 219 9.16 13.26 -20.70
N ASN A 220 9.90 13.54 -21.77
CA ASN A 220 11.33 13.84 -21.71
C ASN A 220 11.58 15.20 -22.37
N ALA A 221 12.36 16.04 -21.72
CA ALA A 221 12.83 17.28 -22.33
C ALA A 221 13.83 16.96 -23.45
N ARG A 222 13.87 17.82 -24.47
CA ARG A 222 14.92 17.76 -25.49
C ARG A 222 16.29 17.98 -24.86
N ARG A 223 17.36 17.58 -25.54
CA ARG A 223 18.73 17.81 -25.08
C ARG A 223 18.96 19.30 -24.82
N GLY A 224 19.38 19.65 -23.60
CA GLY A 224 19.59 21.02 -23.15
C GLY A 224 18.33 21.79 -22.75
N ALA A 225 17.13 21.23 -22.98
CA ALA A 225 15.86 21.83 -22.56
C ALA A 225 15.41 21.32 -21.18
N SER A 226 14.42 22.01 -20.60
CA SER A 226 13.70 21.60 -19.40
C SER A 226 12.24 21.38 -19.73
N LEU A 227 11.57 20.44 -19.03
CA LEU A 227 10.12 20.48 -18.93
C LEU A 227 9.69 21.75 -18.19
N ALA A 228 8.55 22.31 -18.58
CA ALA A 228 8.00 23.50 -17.93
C ALA A 228 7.50 23.12 -16.53
N LYS A 229 7.83 23.95 -15.52
CA LYS A 229 7.43 23.69 -14.12
C LYS A 229 5.96 23.99 -13.85
N ASN A 230 5.41 24.97 -14.56
CA ASN A 230 4.06 25.49 -14.34
C ASN A 230 3.13 25.18 -15.52
N ASP A 231 3.50 24.22 -16.37
CA ASP A 231 2.73 23.79 -17.52
C ASP A 231 3.01 22.32 -17.84
N GLY A 232 2.19 21.71 -18.71
CA GLY A 232 2.30 20.32 -19.12
C GLY A 232 2.23 19.33 -17.95
N ILE A 233 3.03 18.26 -18.04
CA ILE A 233 2.99 17.16 -17.05
C ILE A 233 3.31 17.60 -15.61
N ILE A 234 4.11 18.66 -15.40
CA ILE A 234 4.45 19.11 -14.05
C ILE A 234 3.27 19.86 -13.41
N ALA A 235 2.58 20.71 -14.16
CA ALA A 235 1.34 21.34 -13.69
C ALA A 235 0.26 20.30 -13.38
N ALA A 236 0.10 19.30 -14.27
CA ALA A 236 -0.84 18.20 -14.04
C ALA A 236 -0.49 17.38 -12.78
N MET A 237 0.80 17.16 -12.49
CA MET A 237 1.24 16.52 -11.24
C MET A 237 0.89 17.36 -10.00
N GLN A 238 1.10 18.68 -10.06
CA GLN A 238 0.78 19.60 -8.95
C GLN A 238 -0.73 19.64 -8.69
N GLU A 239 -1.53 19.77 -9.73
CA GLU A 239 -2.99 19.76 -9.63
C GLU A 239 -3.51 18.42 -9.08
N ALA A 240 -2.99 17.30 -9.58
CA ALA A 240 -3.33 15.99 -9.06
C ALA A 240 -2.94 15.83 -7.58
N TYR A 241 -1.82 16.41 -7.16
CA TYR A 241 -1.40 16.41 -5.75
C TYR A 241 -2.35 17.22 -4.87
N GLU A 242 -2.70 18.44 -5.28
CA GLU A 242 -3.66 19.31 -4.57
C GLU A 242 -5.04 18.65 -4.42
N LYS A 243 -5.47 17.92 -5.46
CA LYS A 243 -6.71 17.14 -5.47
C LYS A 243 -6.58 15.78 -4.80
N ASN A 244 -5.45 15.45 -4.17
CA ASN A 244 -5.22 14.16 -3.51
C ASN A 244 -5.36 12.93 -4.45
N LYS A 245 -5.16 13.17 -5.75
CA LYS A 245 -5.32 12.23 -6.87
C LYS A 245 -3.99 11.84 -7.51
N LEU A 246 -2.87 12.42 -7.10
CA LEU A 246 -1.55 12.02 -7.57
C LEU A 246 -1.26 10.55 -7.20
N GLY A 247 -1.09 9.71 -8.21
CA GLY A 247 -0.62 8.33 -8.04
C GLY A 247 0.90 8.25 -7.98
N ARG A 248 1.46 7.14 -8.48
CA ARG A 248 2.92 7.03 -8.62
C ARG A 248 3.45 8.07 -9.61
N ALA A 249 4.35 8.93 -9.14
CA ALA A 249 5.07 9.88 -10.00
C ALA A 249 6.57 9.81 -9.78
N ILE A 250 7.34 10.05 -10.85
CA ILE A 250 8.80 10.07 -10.85
C ILE A 250 9.26 11.29 -11.66
N VAL A 251 10.15 12.09 -11.07
CA VAL A 251 10.75 13.26 -11.72
C VAL A 251 12.26 13.15 -11.64
N GLU A 252 12.94 13.39 -12.75
CA GLU A 252 14.39 13.50 -12.83
C GLU A 252 14.78 14.89 -13.31
N GLY A 253 15.70 15.50 -12.59
CA GLY A 253 16.18 16.84 -12.88
C GLY A 253 17.46 17.16 -12.13
N ASP A 254 17.91 18.40 -12.26
CA ASP A 254 19.12 18.92 -11.64
C ASP A 254 18.73 19.75 -10.40
N VAL A 255 19.33 19.46 -9.25
CA VAL A 255 19.19 20.23 -8.00
C VAL A 255 20.60 20.59 -7.54
N ASP A 256 20.89 21.87 -7.37
CA ASP A 256 22.23 22.37 -6.98
C ASP A 256 23.37 21.82 -7.88
N GLY A 257 23.09 21.69 -9.19
CA GLY A 257 24.03 21.14 -10.18
C GLY A 257 24.18 19.62 -10.19
N GLU A 258 23.48 18.88 -9.31
CA GLU A 258 23.50 17.41 -9.26
C GLU A 258 22.21 16.81 -9.84
N ARG A 259 22.37 15.75 -10.65
CA ARG A 259 21.21 15.04 -11.19
C ARG A 259 20.54 14.19 -10.10
N LYS A 260 19.28 14.51 -9.81
CA LYS A 260 18.46 13.87 -8.79
C LYS A 260 17.22 13.23 -9.41
N ARG A 261 16.90 12.02 -8.95
CA ARG A 261 15.65 11.31 -9.24
C ARG A 261 14.81 11.28 -7.98
N VAL A 262 13.61 11.84 -8.04
CA VAL A 262 12.63 11.81 -6.96
C VAL A 262 11.36 11.10 -7.40
N SER A 263 10.71 10.47 -6.43
CA SER A 263 9.45 9.77 -6.65
C SER A 263 8.53 9.92 -5.45
N THR A 264 7.23 9.73 -5.66
CA THR A 264 6.25 9.65 -4.57
C THR A 264 6.56 8.50 -3.61
N GLU A 265 7.19 7.42 -4.08
CA GLU A 265 7.68 6.31 -3.24
C GLU A 265 8.80 6.76 -2.28
N SER A 266 9.76 7.55 -2.76
CA SER A 266 10.87 8.07 -1.94
C SER A 266 10.45 9.20 -0.99
N HIS A 267 9.40 9.93 -1.34
CA HIS A 267 8.86 11.07 -0.61
C HIS A 267 7.40 10.80 -0.20
N GLY A 268 7.13 9.61 0.32
CA GLY A 268 5.78 9.25 0.75
C GLY A 268 5.46 9.70 2.17
N LYS A 269 4.21 10.08 2.42
CA LYS A 269 3.67 10.40 3.74
C LYS A 269 3.93 9.22 4.67
N SER A 270 4.73 9.47 5.70
CA SER A 270 5.10 8.43 6.66
C SER A 270 5.47 8.99 8.02
N GLN A 271 5.38 8.16 9.04
CA GLN A 271 5.83 8.52 10.39
C GLN A 271 6.37 7.31 11.15
N TYR A 272 7.28 7.55 12.08
CA TYR A 272 7.75 6.51 12.98
C TYR A 272 6.93 6.48 14.26
N LYS A 273 6.52 5.28 14.69
CA LYS A 273 5.88 5.03 15.99
C LYS A 273 6.64 3.95 16.75
N TYR A 274 6.65 4.07 18.08
CA TYR A 274 7.08 2.99 18.96
C TYR A 274 5.86 2.15 19.32
N LEU A 275 5.86 0.89 18.92
CA LEU A 275 4.81 -0.07 19.23
C LEU A 275 5.30 -0.98 20.34
N GLU A 276 4.46 -1.17 21.36
CA GLU A 276 4.78 -2.08 22.46
C GLU A 276 4.85 -3.52 21.95
N THR A 277 5.67 -4.32 22.62
CA THR A 277 5.87 -5.72 22.27
C THR A 277 5.34 -6.64 23.37
N THR A 278 4.86 -7.80 22.98
CA THR A 278 4.51 -8.90 23.90
C THR A 278 5.79 -9.52 24.47
N GLN A 279 5.65 -10.44 25.42
CA GLN A 279 6.78 -11.18 25.99
C GLN A 279 7.54 -11.97 24.91
N ASP A 280 6.83 -12.45 23.88
CA ASP A 280 7.41 -13.15 22.72
C ASP A 280 8.06 -12.19 21.70
N GLY A 281 8.13 -10.90 22.01
CA GLY A 281 8.72 -9.88 21.15
C GLY A 281 7.86 -9.49 19.94
N ASN A 282 6.64 -10.02 19.80
CA ASN A 282 5.69 -9.60 18.77
C ASN A 282 5.09 -8.23 19.10
N VAL A 283 4.67 -7.46 18.09
CA VAL A 283 3.98 -6.20 18.35
C VAL A 283 2.61 -6.49 18.98
N SER A 284 2.31 -5.82 20.10
CA SER A 284 1.00 -5.90 20.76
C SER A 284 -0.08 -5.31 19.87
N HIS A 285 -1.13 -6.08 19.58
CA HIS A 285 -2.24 -5.61 18.72
C HIS A 285 -2.97 -4.42 19.31
N HIS A 286 -3.12 -4.36 20.64
CA HIS A 286 -3.78 -3.22 21.29
C HIS A 286 -2.95 -1.94 21.11
N SER A 287 -1.64 -2.03 21.37
CA SER A 287 -0.71 -0.92 21.16
C SER A 287 -0.65 -0.47 19.70
N ALA A 288 -0.61 -1.42 18.76
CA ALA A 288 -0.65 -1.13 17.33
C ALA A 288 -1.93 -0.36 16.96
N LEU A 289 -3.10 -0.87 17.37
CA LEU A 289 -4.37 -0.25 17.06
C LEU A 289 -4.43 1.22 17.52
N ASP A 290 -4.05 1.51 18.77
CA ASP A 290 -4.08 2.87 19.31
C ASP A 290 -3.12 3.80 18.57
N LYS A 291 -1.90 3.32 18.28
CA LYS A 291 -0.89 4.09 17.55
C LYS A 291 -1.27 4.34 16.10
N PHE A 292 -2.03 3.42 15.48
CA PHE A 292 -2.58 3.59 14.14
C PHE A 292 -3.70 4.64 14.11
N PHE A 293 -4.59 4.68 15.12
CA PHE A 293 -5.59 5.75 15.20
C PHE A 293 -4.96 7.14 15.34
N GLU A 294 -3.98 7.27 16.26
CA GLU A 294 -3.21 8.51 16.45
C GLU A 294 -2.51 8.91 15.15
N ALA A 295 -1.89 7.94 14.47
CA ALA A 295 -1.15 8.14 13.25
C ALA A 295 -2.05 8.54 12.07
N MET A 296 -3.18 7.86 11.91
CA MET A 296 -4.16 8.12 10.85
C MET A 296 -4.68 9.54 10.97
N GLY A 297 -5.18 9.96 12.14
CA GLY A 297 -5.66 11.34 12.33
C GLY A 297 -4.62 12.38 11.91
N LYS A 298 -3.40 12.29 12.47
CA LYS A 298 -2.33 13.24 12.14
C LYS A 298 -2.01 13.30 10.65
N MET A 299 -1.94 12.16 9.94
CA MET A 299 -1.53 12.13 8.53
C MET A 299 -2.66 12.53 7.57
N THR A 300 -3.91 12.52 8.04
CA THR A 300 -5.08 12.87 7.24
C THR A 300 -5.59 14.28 7.52
N ASP A 301 -5.26 14.85 8.68
CA ASP A 301 -5.64 16.22 9.06
C ASP A 301 -4.77 17.30 8.38
N ASP A 302 -3.62 16.92 7.81
CA ASP A 302 -2.73 17.77 7.00
C ASP A 302 -3.22 17.91 5.53
N VAL A 303 -4.53 17.72 5.27
CA VAL A 303 -5.15 17.73 3.94
C VAL A 303 -6.29 18.73 3.88
#